data_AF-A0A2V7CBM7-F1
#
_entry.id   AF-A0A2V7CBM7-F1
#
_cell.length_a   1.000
_cell.length_b   1.000
_cell.length_c   1.000
_cell.angle_alpha   90.00
_cell.angle_beta   90.00
_cell.angle_gamma   90.00
#
_symmetry.space_group_name_H-M   'P 1'
#
loop_
_entity.id
_entity.type
_entity.pdbx_description
1 polymer ?
#
loop_
_entity_poly.entity_id
_entity_poly.type
_entity_poly.pdbx_seq_one_letter_code
_entity_poly.pdbx_strand_id
1 'polypeptide(L)'
;MRDDLHTTDAPLREIAPVILQIRAGARSLEAANPRHEHEYHIWETIKFPSGKILIPGVIAHTTNCVEHPALVAELIMRYARLVGRENVIAGVDCGFAQGLATARVHPSIMWEKFRMLSEGARLASQRLW
;
A
#
# COMPACT_ATOMS: atom_id res chain seq x y z
N MET A 1 16.78 4.93 -19.39
CA MET A 1 16.93 5.32 -17.96
C MET A 1 16.03 6.52 -17.63
N ARG A 2 14.77 6.52 -18.10
CA ARG A 2 13.77 7.57 -17.78
C ARG A 2 12.47 6.99 -17.21
N ASP A 3 12.32 5.67 -17.18
CA ASP A 3 11.02 5.02 -17.02
C ASP A 3 10.68 4.64 -15.56
N ASP A 4 11.52 4.98 -14.58
CA ASP A 4 11.40 4.52 -13.18
C ASP A 4 11.40 5.70 -12.17
N LEU A 5 10.99 6.89 -12.61
CA LEU A 5 10.92 8.09 -11.77
C LEU A 5 9.53 8.29 -11.14
N HIS A 6 8.52 7.49 -11.53
CA HIS A 6 7.12 7.60 -11.11
C HIS A 6 6.48 8.99 -11.32
N THR A 7 7.11 9.87 -12.11
CA THR A 7 6.61 11.22 -12.38
C THR A 7 5.50 11.24 -13.42
N THR A 8 5.37 10.17 -14.22
CA THR A 8 4.39 10.02 -15.30
C THR A 8 3.22 9.11 -14.95
N ASP A 9 3.14 8.65 -13.70
CA ASP A 9 2.07 7.77 -13.25
C ASP A 9 0.72 8.49 -13.30
N ALA A 10 -0.31 7.77 -13.74
CA ALA A 10 -1.67 8.31 -13.78
C ALA A 10 -2.13 8.62 -12.34
N PRO A 11 -2.66 9.82 -12.06
CA PRO A 11 -3.12 10.16 -10.72
C PRO A 11 -4.22 9.21 -10.25
N LEU A 12 -4.13 8.70 -9.01
CA LEU A 12 -5.09 7.74 -8.48
C LEU A 12 -6.53 8.28 -8.52
N ARG A 13 -6.70 9.61 -8.33
CA ARG A 13 -8.00 10.29 -8.41
C ARG A 13 -8.71 10.09 -9.76
N GLU A 14 -7.96 9.99 -10.85
CA GLU A 14 -8.51 9.83 -12.21
C GLU A 14 -8.84 8.37 -12.51
N ILE A 15 -8.02 7.44 -12.02
CA ILE A 15 -8.18 6.00 -12.28
C ILE A 15 -9.12 5.31 -11.26
N ALA A 16 -9.26 5.84 -10.04
CA ALA A 16 -10.07 5.26 -8.97
C ALA A 16 -11.52 4.95 -9.40
N PRO A 17 -12.26 5.88 -10.05
CA PRO A 17 -13.62 5.60 -10.51
C PRO A 17 -13.70 4.42 -11.49
N VAL A 18 -12.67 4.23 -12.32
CA VAL A 18 -12.61 3.16 -13.32
C VAL A 18 -12.24 1.83 -12.66
N ILE A 19 -11.19 1.79 -11.83
CA ILE A 19 -10.77 0.54 -11.18
C ILE A 19 -11.85 -0.01 -10.23
N LEU A 20 -12.66 0.87 -9.63
CA LEU A 20 -13.77 0.45 -8.77
C LEU A 20 -14.90 -0.26 -9.53
N GLN A 21 -15.04 -0.04 -10.84
CA GLN A 21 -16.00 -0.74 -11.68
C GLN A 21 -15.56 -2.17 -12.05
N ILE A 22 -14.26 -2.46 -11.93
CA ILE A 22 -13.72 -3.79 -12.23
C ILE A 22 -14.33 -4.82 -11.26
N ARG A 23 -14.74 -5.97 -11.80
CA ARG A 23 -15.28 -7.12 -11.04
C ARG A 23 -14.17 -7.89 -10.32
N ALA A 24 -13.39 -7.20 -9.49
CA ALA A 24 -12.40 -7.77 -8.59
C ALA A 24 -12.90 -7.77 -7.14
N GLY A 25 -12.42 -8.73 -6.33
CA GLY A 25 -12.66 -8.76 -4.88
C GLY A 25 -11.77 -7.79 -4.11
N ALA A 26 -10.52 -7.65 -4.55
CA ALA A 26 -9.52 -6.79 -3.94
C ALA A 26 -8.76 -5.97 -4.99
N ARG A 27 -8.18 -4.83 -4.59
CA ARG A 27 -7.37 -3.95 -5.45
C ARG A 27 -6.09 -3.58 -4.71
N SER A 28 -4.95 -3.92 -5.29
CA SER A 28 -3.63 -3.54 -4.77
C SER A 28 -3.19 -2.22 -5.37
N LEU A 29 -2.67 -1.32 -4.53
CA LEU A 29 -2.16 -0.01 -4.94
C LEU A 29 -0.80 0.24 -4.28
N GLU A 30 0.10 0.88 -5.00
CA GLU A 30 1.27 1.48 -4.38
C GLU A 30 0.85 2.69 -3.54
N ALA A 31 1.29 2.75 -2.29
CA ALA A 31 0.86 3.75 -1.32
C ALA A 31 1.89 4.03 -0.22
N ALA A 32 3.04 3.35 -0.19
CA ALA A 32 4.09 3.60 0.80
C ALA A 32 5.22 4.49 0.26
N ASN A 33 5.44 4.48 -1.05
CA ASN A 33 6.47 5.31 -1.65
C ASN A 33 6.09 6.80 -1.62
N PRO A 34 7.08 7.72 -1.61
CA PRO A 34 6.83 9.16 -1.51
C PRO A 34 5.98 9.76 -2.62
N ARG A 35 5.85 9.08 -3.77
CA ARG A 35 5.02 9.56 -4.87
C ARG A 35 3.54 9.35 -4.56
N HIS A 36 3.19 8.20 -3.99
CA HIS A 36 1.80 7.76 -3.85
C HIS A 36 1.28 7.81 -2.40
N GLU A 37 2.13 8.02 -1.38
CA GLU A 37 1.70 8.03 0.03
C GLU A 37 0.57 9.04 0.29
N HIS A 38 0.57 10.20 -0.35
CA HIS A 38 -0.46 11.21 -0.17
C HIS A 38 -1.83 10.84 -0.77
N GLU A 39 -1.91 9.83 -1.64
CA GLU A 39 -3.11 9.55 -2.42
C GLU A 39 -4.25 8.91 -1.61
N TYR A 40 -4.03 8.56 -0.33
CA TYR A 40 -5.11 8.12 0.55
C TYR A 40 -6.24 9.16 0.66
N HIS A 41 -5.92 10.46 0.50
CA HIS A 41 -6.90 11.55 0.57
C HIS A 41 -8.04 11.41 -0.43
N ILE A 42 -7.87 10.68 -1.54
CA ILE A 42 -8.97 10.49 -2.49
C ILE A 42 -10.17 9.81 -1.83
N TRP A 43 -9.93 8.94 -0.84
CA TRP A 43 -10.97 8.17 -0.16
C TRP A 43 -11.79 9.03 0.82
N GLU A 44 -11.36 10.26 1.10
CA GLU A 44 -12.16 11.26 1.82
C GLU A 44 -13.32 11.78 0.95
N THR A 45 -13.20 11.68 -0.38
CA THR A 45 -14.19 12.18 -1.34
C THR A 45 -14.87 11.07 -2.13
N ILE A 46 -14.13 10.01 -2.48
CA ILE A 46 -14.63 8.86 -3.22
C ILE A 46 -15.09 7.80 -2.23
N LYS A 47 -16.41 7.53 -2.21
CA LYS A 47 -16.97 6.46 -1.39
C LYS A 47 -16.48 5.11 -1.87
N PHE A 48 -15.79 4.37 -1.00
CA PHE A 48 -15.37 3.01 -1.30
C PHE A 48 -16.58 2.06 -1.35
N PRO A 49 -16.70 1.17 -2.36
CA PRO A 49 -17.84 0.27 -2.48
C PRO A 49 -17.86 -0.78 -1.37
N SER A 50 -19.05 -1.10 -0.86
CA SER A 50 -19.22 -2.16 0.13
C SER A 50 -18.83 -3.53 -0.42
N GLY A 51 -18.29 -4.39 0.46
CA GLY A 51 -17.91 -5.76 0.12
C GLY A 51 -16.69 -5.85 -0.83
N LYS A 52 -15.93 -4.76 -0.96
CA LYS A 52 -14.65 -4.72 -1.68
C LYS A 52 -13.52 -4.56 -0.70
N ILE A 53 -12.33 -5.03 -1.10
CA ILE A 53 -11.11 -4.91 -0.32
C ILE A 53 -10.14 -3.96 -1.04
N LEU A 54 -9.48 -3.11 -0.28
CA LEU A 54 -8.32 -2.34 -0.68
C LEU A 54 -7.08 -2.97 -0.06
N ILE A 55 -6.03 -3.13 -0.88
CA ILE A 55 -4.71 -3.58 -0.44
C ILE A 55 -3.73 -2.42 -0.64
N PRO A 56 -3.68 -1.45 0.29
CA PRO A 56 -2.67 -0.39 0.20
C PRO A 56 -1.30 -0.96 0.52
N GLY A 57 -0.32 -0.63 -0.33
CA GLY A 57 1.08 -0.81 0.01
C GLY A 57 1.44 0.07 1.20
N VAL A 58 1.93 -0.55 2.28
CA VAL A 58 2.44 0.15 3.48
C VAL A 58 3.92 -0.14 3.72
N ILE A 59 4.55 -0.80 2.74
CA ILE A 59 5.97 -1.10 2.65
C ILE A 59 6.43 -0.70 1.26
N ALA A 60 7.43 0.17 1.18
CA ALA A 60 8.01 0.62 -0.07
C ALA A 60 9.06 -0.39 -0.53
N HIS A 61 8.87 -0.91 -1.75
CA HIS A 61 9.83 -1.80 -2.41
C HIS A 61 10.99 -1.04 -3.06
N THR A 62 10.86 0.28 -3.20
CA THR A 62 11.81 1.19 -3.87
C THR A 62 12.98 1.62 -2.98
N THR A 63 13.01 1.21 -1.71
CA THR A 63 14.04 1.58 -0.75
C THR A 63 14.47 0.40 0.12
N ASN A 64 15.73 0.40 0.53
CA ASN A 64 16.29 -0.54 1.49
C ASN A 64 16.03 -0.11 2.96
N CYS A 65 15.53 1.10 3.19
CA CYS A 65 15.09 1.50 4.53
C CYS A 65 13.93 0.61 4.97
N VAL A 66 14.06 0.01 6.15
CA VAL A 66 12.98 -0.78 6.75
C VAL A 66 12.03 0.17 7.48
N GLU A 67 10.75 0.06 7.17
CA GLU A 67 9.68 0.84 7.77
C GLU A 67 9.54 0.51 9.27
N HIS A 68 9.40 1.53 10.10
CA HIS A 68 9.12 1.32 11.52
C HIS A 68 7.67 0.79 11.70
N PRO A 69 7.41 -0.18 12.60
CA PRO A 69 6.09 -0.80 12.70
C PRO A 69 5.01 0.18 13.17
N ALA A 70 5.38 1.23 13.91
CA ALA A 70 4.46 2.32 14.25
C ALA A 70 3.97 3.08 13.00
N LEU A 71 4.86 3.35 12.03
CA LEU A 71 4.48 4.00 10.76
C LEU A 71 3.58 3.08 9.94
N VAL A 72 3.92 1.80 9.83
CA VAL A 72 3.07 0.79 9.18
C VAL A 72 1.66 0.80 9.80
N ALA A 73 1.57 0.80 11.14
CA ALA A 73 0.29 0.84 11.84
C ALA A 73 -0.50 2.12 11.56
N GLU A 74 0.18 3.28 11.52
CA GLU A 74 -0.43 4.56 11.16
C GLU A 74 -1.02 4.54 9.75
N LEU A 75 -0.26 4.03 8.76
CA LEU A 75 -0.72 3.93 7.38
C LEU A 75 -1.94 3.01 7.26
N ILE A 76 -1.91 1.83 7.89
CA ILE A 76 -3.07 0.92 7.92
C ILE A 76 -4.30 1.62 8.49
N MET A 77 -4.13 2.33 9.61
CA MET A 77 -5.23 3.04 10.27
C MET A 77 -5.78 4.20 9.43
N ARG A 78 -4.92 4.92 8.68
CA ARG A 78 -5.38 5.98 7.74
C ARG A 78 -6.38 5.41 6.74
N TYR A 79 -6.04 4.30 6.07
CA TYR A 79 -6.94 3.66 5.12
C TYR A 79 -8.18 3.06 5.81
N ALA A 80 -8.00 2.34 6.92
CA ALA A 80 -9.11 1.69 7.65
C ALA A 80 -10.18 2.70 8.09
N ARG A 81 -9.79 3.90 8.50
CA ARG A 81 -10.72 4.98 8.89
C ARG A 81 -11.52 5.53 7.71
N LEU A 82 -10.97 5.52 6.50
CA LEU A 82 -11.58 6.09 5.31
C LEU A 82 -12.44 5.08 4.54
N VAL A 83 -11.95 3.85 4.39
CA VAL A 83 -12.62 2.82 3.57
C VAL A 83 -13.34 1.75 4.39
N GLY A 84 -13.21 1.76 5.72
CA GLY A 84 -13.74 0.74 6.64
C GLY A 84 -12.68 -0.27 7.07
N ARG A 85 -12.62 -0.58 8.37
CA ARG A 85 -11.58 -1.43 8.97
C ARG A 85 -11.58 -2.86 8.43
N GLU A 86 -12.75 -3.37 8.06
CA GLU A 86 -12.96 -4.67 7.45
C GLU A 86 -12.60 -4.73 5.96
N ASN A 87 -12.37 -3.57 5.32
CA ASN A 87 -12.12 -3.46 3.89
C ASN A 87 -10.64 -3.26 3.55
N VAL A 88 -9.72 -3.43 4.52
CA VAL A 88 -8.27 -3.20 4.34
C VAL A 88 -7.47 -4.47 4.61
N ILE A 89 -6.60 -4.83 3.66
CA ILE A 89 -5.50 -5.79 3.87
C ILE A 89 -4.19 -5.04 3.64
N ALA A 90 -3.30 -4.98 4.63
CA ALA A 90 -2.01 -4.32 4.46
C ALA A 90 -1.12 -5.08 3.48
N GLY A 91 -0.55 -4.39 2.48
CA GLY A 91 0.32 -4.97 1.47
C GLY A 91 1.69 -4.31 1.36
N VAL A 92 2.46 -4.77 0.37
CA VAL A 92 3.67 -4.10 -0.12
C VAL A 92 3.33 -3.37 -1.41
N ASP A 93 4.02 -2.28 -1.74
CA ASP A 93 3.78 -1.53 -2.98
C ASP A 93 3.91 -2.45 -4.21
N CYS A 94 4.99 -3.21 -4.30
CA CYS A 94 5.25 -4.14 -5.41
C CYS A 94 6.12 -5.31 -4.95
N GLY A 95 6.39 -6.25 -5.86
CA GLY A 95 7.32 -7.34 -5.62
C GLY A 95 8.76 -6.84 -5.43
N PHE A 96 9.54 -7.52 -4.58
CA PHE A 96 10.95 -7.18 -4.36
C PHE A 96 11.90 -7.71 -5.45
N ALA A 97 11.41 -8.60 -6.31
CA ALA A 97 12.10 -9.09 -7.51
C ALA A 97 11.36 -8.56 -8.75
N GLN A 98 11.91 -7.53 -9.39
CA GLN A 98 11.27 -6.81 -10.51
C GLN A 98 11.90 -7.16 -11.87
N GLY A 99 12.59 -8.28 -11.94
CA GLY A 99 13.07 -8.86 -13.18
C GLY A 99 13.80 -10.18 -12.93
N LEU A 100 14.09 -10.89 -14.01
CA LEU A 100 14.72 -12.22 -13.96
C LEU A 100 16.08 -12.23 -13.24
N ALA A 101 16.81 -11.10 -13.30
CA ALA A 101 18.13 -10.95 -12.71
C ALA A 101 18.22 -9.77 -11.72
N THR A 102 17.10 -9.17 -11.34
CA THR A 102 17.06 -7.93 -10.55
C THR A 102 16.21 -8.09 -9.28
N ALA A 103 16.89 -8.19 -8.15
CA ALA A 103 16.31 -8.00 -6.83
C ALA A 103 16.55 -6.54 -6.41
N ARG A 104 15.47 -5.76 -6.21
CA ARG A 104 15.61 -4.37 -5.71
C ARG A 104 16.02 -4.33 -4.25
N VAL A 105 15.62 -5.35 -3.49
CA VAL A 105 15.87 -5.47 -2.07
C VAL A 105 16.52 -6.81 -1.79
N HIS A 106 17.60 -6.82 -1.00
CA HIS A 106 18.26 -8.05 -0.58
C HIS A 106 17.29 -8.92 0.25
N PRO A 107 17.27 -10.26 0.11
CA PRO A 107 16.31 -11.11 0.80
C PRO A 107 16.23 -10.91 2.32
N SER A 108 17.35 -10.63 3.00
CA SER A 108 17.33 -10.35 4.45
C SER A 108 16.57 -9.07 4.80
N ILE A 109 16.70 -8.02 3.99
CA ILE A 109 15.96 -6.76 4.17
C ILE A 109 14.49 -6.96 3.84
N MET A 110 14.18 -7.73 2.79
CA MET A 110 12.81 -8.11 2.44
C MET A 110 12.11 -8.82 3.60
N TRP A 111 12.76 -9.82 4.21
CA TRP A 111 12.19 -10.53 5.36
C TRP A 111 11.99 -9.61 6.57
N GLU A 112 12.91 -8.69 6.81
CA GLU A 112 12.76 -7.70 7.86
C GLU A 112 11.59 -6.73 7.59
N LYS A 113 11.40 -6.30 6.34
CA LYS A 113 10.22 -5.53 5.92
C LYS A 113 8.91 -6.29 6.14
N PHE A 114 8.87 -7.59 5.84
CA PHE A 114 7.69 -8.42 6.14
C PHE A 114 7.45 -8.58 7.64
N ARG A 115 8.51 -8.68 8.46
CA ARG A 115 8.41 -8.68 9.92
C ARG A 115 7.79 -7.37 10.42
N MET A 116 8.19 -6.22 9.87
CA MET A 116 7.62 -4.91 10.20
C MET A 116 6.19 -4.74 9.73
N LEU A 117 5.84 -5.28 8.55
CA LEU A 117 4.45 -5.34 8.08
C LEU A 117 3.56 -6.09 9.08
N SER A 118 3.98 -7.29 9.50
CA SER A 118 3.22 -8.10 10.46
C SER A 118 3.09 -7.43 11.82
N GLU A 119 4.17 -6.84 12.33
CA GLU A 119 4.16 -6.16 13.63
C GLU A 119 3.31 -4.88 13.60
N GLY A 120 3.42 -4.09 12.54
CA GLY A 120 2.58 -2.91 12.33
C GLY A 120 1.11 -3.26 12.17
N ALA A 121 0.79 -4.34 11.45
CA ALA A 121 -0.57 -4.85 11.36
C ALA A 121 -1.13 -5.27 12.73
N ARG A 122 -0.33 -5.98 13.55
CA ARG A 122 -0.71 -6.33 14.93
C ARG A 122 -1.02 -5.09 15.78
N LEU A 123 -0.17 -4.06 15.70
CA LEU A 123 -0.38 -2.79 16.39
C LEU A 123 -1.64 -2.06 15.90
N ALA A 124 -1.88 -2.04 14.59
CA ALA A 124 -3.09 -1.45 14.02
C ALA A 124 -4.35 -2.18 14.48
N SER A 125 -4.34 -3.52 14.49
CA SER A 125 -5.46 -4.33 14.97
C SER A 125 -5.81 -4.01 16.43
N GLN A 126 -4.81 -3.91 17.31
CA GLN A 126 -5.01 -3.53 18.72
C GLN A 126 -5.62 -2.13 18.92
N ARG A 127 -5.52 -1.25 17.92
CA ARG A 127 -6.04 0.13 17.98
C ARG A 127 -7.41 0.28 17.31
N LEU A 128 -7.78 -0.64 16.43
CA LEU A 128 -9.00 -0.60 15.62
C LEU A 128 -10.14 -1.47 16.18
N TRP A 129 -9.82 -2.37 17.12
CA TRP A 129 -10.71 -3.36 17.73
C TRP A 129 -10.51 -3.36 19.23
#